data_AF-A0A8X6S849-F1
#
_entry.id   AF-A0A8X6S849-F1
#
_cell.length_a   1.000
_cell.length_b   1.000
_cell.length_c   1.000
_cell.angle_alpha   90.00
_cell.angle_beta   90.00
_cell.angle_gamma   90.00
#
_symmetry.space_group_name_H-M   'P 1'
#
loop_
_entity.id
_entity.type
_entity.pdbx_description
1 polymer ?
#
loop_
_entity_poly.entity_id
_entity_poly.type
_entity_poly.pdbx_seq_one_letter_code
_entity_poly.pdbx_strand_id
1 'polypeptide(L)'
;MTRDSDKKENEVEIAPDNLKLPKLSLKEYGLIPRSWIAFWGQFCRVHEDKNLRKDDKFFQYLLSSLKPTKARDIAESYPPKGNYLKVINQLKPRFGRKDLLIEVYIRDLLALLNSKSYIKLTDMYDKLCSYLRALETLGVTTSNYAAMFYPVVETC
;
A
#
# COMPACT_ATOMS: atom_id res chain seq x y z
N MET A 1 -62.70 -26.24 -4.05
CA MET A 1 -62.39 -25.42 -5.25
C MET A 1 -61.51 -24.25 -4.79
N THR A 2 -60.21 -24.47 -4.60
CA THR A 2 -59.07 -24.25 -5.51
C THR A 2 -58.51 -22.82 -5.56
N ARG A 3 -57.16 -22.75 -5.53
CA ARG A 3 -56.21 -21.65 -5.78
C ARG A 3 -55.89 -20.80 -4.55
N ASP A 4 -54.79 -21.02 -3.81
CA ASP A 4 -53.40 -21.32 -4.18
C ASP A 4 -52.81 -20.25 -5.10
N SER A 5 -52.00 -19.36 -4.52
CA SER A 5 -51.05 -18.47 -5.20
C SER A 5 -50.11 -17.87 -4.15
N ASP A 6 -49.15 -18.69 -3.75
CA ASP A 6 -47.82 -18.26 -3.35
C ASP A 6 -47.30 -17.15 -4.27
N LYS A 7 -46.78 -16.07 -3.69
CA LYS A 7 -45.81 -15.20 -4.36
C LYS A 7 -44.54 -15.11 -3.50
N LYS A 8 -43.69 -16.09 -3.79
CA LYS A 8 -42.26 -16.20 -3.52
C LYS A 8 -41.56 -14.86 -3.27
N GLU A 9 -41.04 -14.75 -2.06
CA GLU A 9 -39.65 -14.41 -1.74
C GLU A 9 -38.79 -14.05 -2.96
N ASN A 10 -38.46 -12.77 -3.09
CA ASN A 10 -37.29 -12.34 -3.84
C ASN A 10 -36.06 -12.57 -2.95
N GLU A 11 -35.56 -13.80 -2.96
CA GLU A 11 -34.18 -14.07 -2.58
C GLU A 11 -33.28 -13.35 -3.60
N VAL A 12 -32.62 -12.29 -3.14
CA VAL A 12 -31.47 -11.73 -3.86
C VAL A 12 -30.41 -12.82 -3.83
N GLU A 13 -30.15 -13.45 -4.97
CA GLU A 13 -29.00 -14.35 -5.17
C GLU A 13 -27.73 -13.62 -4.70
N ILE A 14 -27.29 -13.93 -3.48
CA ILE A 14 -25.95 -13.61 -3.02
C ILE A 14 -25.05 -14.52 -3.84
N ALA A 15 -24.33 -13.93 -4.80
CA ALA A 15 -23.34 -14.63 -5.60
C ALA A 15 -22.49 -15.52 -4.68
N PRO A 16 -22.27 -16.80 -5.03
CA PRO A 16 -21.56 -17.71 -4.14
C PRO A 16 -20.17 -17.13 -3.85
N ASP A 17 -19.83 -17.12 -2.57
CA ASP A 17 -18.60 -16.57 -1.95
C ASP A 17 -17.30 -17.30 -2.38
N ASN A 18 -17.34 -17.96 -3.53
CA ASN A 18 -16.29 -18.82 -4.09
C ASN A 18 -15.52 -18.12 -5.21
N LEU A 19 -15.19 -16.85 -5.02
CA LEU A 19 -14.08 -16.23 -5.76
C LEU A 19 -12.79 -16.90 -5.27
N LYS A 20 -12.42 -18.02 -5.90
CA LYS A 20 -11.11 -18.66 -5.73
C LYS A 20 -10.05 -17.76 -6.34
N LEU A 21 -9.73 -16.68 -5.63
CA LEU A 21 -8.59 -15.84 -5.93
C LEU A 21 -7.32 -16.70 -5.85
N PRO A 22 -6.35 -16.52 -6.76
CA PRO A 22 -5.05 -17.17 -6.63
C PRO A 22 -4.50 -16.89 -5.23
N LYS A 23 -3.88 -17.91 -4.60
CA LYS A 23 -3.30 -17.79 -3.25
C LYS A 23 -2.54 -16.46 -3.16
N LEU A 24 -2.97 -15.60 -2.24
CA LEU A 24 -2.40 -14.27 -2.05
C LEU A 24 -0.92 -14.43 -1.63
N SER A 25 -0.01 -14.39 -2.60
CA SER A 25 1.41 -14.21 -2.34
C SER A 25 1.60 -12.74 -1.99
N LEU A 26 1.62 -12.45 -0.69
CA LEU A 26 1.88 -11.12 -0.19
C LEU A 26 3.26 -10.68 -0.66
N LYS A 27 3.35 -9.47 -1.21
CA LYS A 27 4.65 -8.89 -1.56
C LYS A 27 5.55 -8.79 -0.34
N GLU A 28 6.77 -9.30 -0.49
CA GLU A 28 7.76 -9.20 0.56
C GLU A 28 8.21 -7.75 0.76
N TYR A 29 8.22 -7.29 2.02
CA TYR A 29 8.71 -5.97 2.39
C TYR A 29 10.16 -6.05 2.87
N GLY A 30 11.04 -5.31 2.17
CA GLY A 30 12.48 -5.25 2.42
C GLY A 30 13.00 -3.85 2.74
N LEU A 31 12.23 -3.04 3.48
CA LEU A 31 12.58 -1.66 3.91
C LEU A 31 12.54 -0.54 2.86
N ILE A 32 12.31 -0.83 1.58
CA ILE A 32 12.20 0.22 0.55
C ILE A 32 10.90 1.01 0.76
N PRO A 33 10.92 2.35 0.93
CA PRO A 33 9.70 3.14 1.15
C PRO A 33 8.63 2.93 0.07
N ARG A 34 9.05 2.86 -1.20
CA ARG A 34 8.15 2.56 -2.34
C ARG A 34 7.51 1.17 -2.25
N SER A 35 8.22 0.18 -1.70
CA SER A 35 7.66 -1.18 -1.55
C SER A 35 6.68 -1.28 -0.39
N TRP A 36 6.72 -0.36 0.59
CA TRP A 36 5.74 -0.34 1.67
C TRP A 36 4.32 -0.10 1.16
N ILE A 37 4.12 0.80 0.19
CA ILE A 37 2.78 1.03 -0.39
C ILE A 37 2.27 -0.23 -1.08
N ALA A 38 3.11 -0.85 -1.91
CA ALA A 38 2.72 -2.05 -2.63
C ALA A 38 2.42 -3.20 -1.66
N PHE A 39 3.20 -3.34 -0.59
CA PHE A 39 2.95 -4.29 0.49
C PHE A 39 1.64 -3.98 1.23
N TRP A 40 1.49 -2.76 1.76
CA TRP A 40 0.33 -2.38 2.57
C TRP A 40 -0.97 -2.42 1.78
N GLY A 41 -0.96 -2.08 0.48
CA GLY A 41 -2.13 -2.18 -0.39
C GLY A 41 -2.62 -3.62 -0.61
N GLN A 42 -1.76 -4.63 -0.48
CA GLN A 42 -2.17 -6.03 -0.49
C GLN A 42 -2.52 -6.52 0.93
N PHE A 43 -1.70 -6.13 1.90
CA PHE A 43 -1.86 -6.55 3.29
C PHE A 43 -3.10 -5.96 3.98
N CYS A 44 -3.59 -4.78 3.54
CA CYS A 44 -4.78 -4.16 4.13
C CYS A 44 -6.00 -5.08 4.07
N ARG A 45 -6.14 -5.88 3.00
CA ARG A 45 -7.23 -6.86 2.85
C ARG A 45 -7.18 -7.92 3.95
N VAL A 46 -5.98 -8.42 4.25
CA VAL A 46 -5.74 -9.37 5.36
C VAL A 46 -5.94 -8.69 6.72
N HIS A 47 -5.52 -7.43 6.85
CA HIS A 47 -5.68 -6.66 8.08
C HIS A 47 -7.16 -6.42 8.42
N GLU A 48 -7.99 -6.12 7.43
CA GLU A 48 -9.42 -5.80 7.57
C GLU A 48 -10.33 -7.03 7.67
N ASP A 49 -9.87 -8.20 7.22
CA ASP A 49 -10.64 -9.45 7.25
C ASP A 49 -11.02 -9.88 8.68
N LYS A 50 -12.30 -9.81 9.04
CA LYS A 50 -12.78 -10.15 10.39
C LYS A 50 -12.81 -11.66 10.66
N ASN A 51 -12.78 -12.50 9.62
CA ASN A 51 -12.85 -13.96 9.74
C ASN A 51 -11.51 -14.57 10.15
N LEU A 52 -10.40 -13.86 9.90
CA LEU A 52 -9.06 -14.29 10.29
C LEU A 52 -8.73 -13.93 11.74
N ARG A 53 -8.23 -14.91 12.50
CA ARG A 53 -7.70 -14.67 13.86
C ARG A 53 -6.51 -13.74 13.80
N LYS A 54 -6.40 -12.84 14.79
CA LYS A 54 -5.28 -11.90 14.92
C LYS A 54 -3.91 -12.60 14.99
N ASP A 55 -3.87 -13.77 15.61
CA ASP A 55 -2.64 -14.56 15.72
C ASP A 55 -2.23 -15.14 14.35
N ASP A 56 -3.19 -15.64 13.56
CA ASP A 56 -2.93 -16.12 12.20
C ASP A 56 -2.48 -14.99 11.27
N LYS A 57 -3.11 -13.81 11.37
CA LYS A 57 -2.66 -12.58 10.68
C LYS A 57 -1.22 -12.21 11.02
N PHE A 58 -0.83 -12.38 12.28
CA PHE A 58 0.50 -12.06 12.75
C PHE A 58 1.55 -13.07 12.26
N PHE A 59 1.32 -14.36 12.49
CA PHE A 59 2.29 -15.40 12.17
C PHE A 59 2.33 -15.76 10.70
N GLN A 60 1.18 -16.03 10.09
CA GLN A 60 1.13 -16.59 8.74
C GLN A 60 1.26 -15.54 7.66
N TYR A 61 0.81 -14.31 7.90
CA TYR A 61 0.74 -13.28 6.87
C TYR A 61 1.74 -12.15 7.11
N LEU A 62 1.83 -11.59 8.32
CA LEU A 62 2.74 -10.49 8.58
C LEU A 62 4.20 -10.96 8.58
N LEU A 63 4.56 -11.94 9.42
CA LEU A 63 5.96 -12.40 9.52
C LEU A 63 6.47 -13.05 8.22
N SER A 64 5.63 -13.79 7.50
CA SER A 64 6.00 -14.38 6.21
C SER A 64 6.27 -13.34 5.12
N SER A 65 5.62 -12.18 5.21
CA SER A 65 5.77 -11.09 4.23
C SER A 65 6.91 -10.13 4.58
N LEU A 66 7.47 -10.21 5.78
CA LEU A 66 8.60 -9.37 6.19
C LEU A 66 9.91 -10.11 5.90
N LYS A 67 10.76 -9.51 5.05
CA LYS A 67 12.14 -9.98 4.86
C LYS A 67 12.92 -9.88 6.18
N PRO A 68 13.98 -10.70 6.37
CA PRO A 68 14.87 -10.61 7.53
C PRO A 68 15.58 -9.26 7.56
N THR A 69 14.91 -8.28 8.13
CA THR A 69 15.22 -6.87 8.12
C THR A 69 14.70 -6.27 9.41
N LYS A 70 15.06 -5.02 9.69
CA LYS A 70 14.61 -4.29 10.88
C LYS A 70 13.09 -4.27 11.10
N ALA A 71 12.30 -4.37 10.04
CA ALA A 71 10.84 -4.48 10.16
C ALA A 71 10.40 -5.82 10.76
N ARG A 72 11.08 -6.91 10.40
CA ARG A 72 10.86 -8.25 10.97
C ARG A 72 11.37 -8.32 12.41
N ASP A 73 12.55 -7.78 12.70
CA ASP A 73 13.09 -7.75 14.07
C ASP A 73 12.13 -7.06 15.04
N ILE A 74 11.53 -5.93 14.62
CA ILE A 74 10.52 -5.23 15.40
C ILE A 74 9.28 -6.12 15.61
N ALA A 75 8.82 -6.82 14.58
CA ALA A 75 7.67 -7.72 14.72
C ALA A 75 7.97 -8.89 15.67
N GLU A 76 9.12 -9.54 15.52
CA GLU A 76 9.55 -10.69 16.33
C GLU A 76 9.89 -10.31 17.78
N SER A 77 10.17 -9.03 18.06
CA SER A 77 10.37 -8.55 19.44
C SER A 77 9.12 -8.61 20.32
N TYR A 78 7.92 -8.74 19.73
CA TYR A 78 6.67 -8.84 20.48
C TYR A 78 6.32 -10.30 20.76
N PRO A 79 5.77 -10.59 21.95
CA PRO A 79 5.23 -11.91 22.24
C PRO A 79 4.11 -12.29 21.24
N PRO A 80 4.08 -13.56 20.78
CA PRO A 80 3.11 -14.10 19.82
C PRO A 80 1.64 -13.74 20.00
N LYS A 81 1.15 -13.77 21.25
CA LYS A 81 -0.28 -13.80 21.54
C LYS A 81 -0.81 -12.39 21.81
N GLY A 82 -1.85 -11.99 21.08
CA GLY A 82 -2.61 -10.77 21.37
C GLY A 82 -1.91 -9.43 21.06
N ASN A 83 -0.70 -9.44 20.52
CA ASN A 83 0.07 -8.21 20.24
C ASN A 83 0.01 -7.73 18.79
N TYR A 84 -0.75 -8.41 17.91
CA TYR A 84 -0.87 -8.06 16.49
C TYR A 84 -1.09 -6.56 16.23
N LEU A 85 -2.07 -5.96 16.91
CA LEU A 85 -2.38 -4.53 16.74
C LEU A 85 -1.24 -3.62 17.21
N LYS A 86 -0.52 -4.00 18.28
CA LYS A 86 0.63 -3.22 18.75
C LYS A 86 1.76 -3.22 17.73
N VAL A 87 2.00 -4.37 17.08
CA VAL A 87 3.01 -4.47 16.03
C VAL A 87 2.63 -3.63 14.82
N ILE A 88 1.38 -3.71 14.35
CA ILE A 88 0.91 -2.88 13.24
C ILE A 88 1.02 -1.38 13.57
N ASN A 89 0.65 -0.99 14.79
CA ASN A 89 0.76 0.39 15.26
C ASN A 89 2.21 0.88 15.39
N GLN A 90 3.19 -0.02 15.48
CA GLN A 90 4.61 0.32 15.45
C GLN A 90 5.18 0.36 14.03
N LEU A 91 4.80 -0.61 13.19
CA LEU A 91 5.32 -0.70 11.82
C LEU A 91 4.77 0.40 10.92
N LYS A 92 3.47 0.68 10.99
CA LYS A 92 2.79 1.64 10.10
C LYS A 92 3.34 3.07 10.18
N PRO A 93 3.52 3.71 11.35
CA PRO A 93 4.09 5.05 11.43
C PRO A 93 5.59 5.07 11.12
N ARG A 94 6.32 3.96 11.30
CA ARG A 94 7.76 3.92 11.08
C ARG A 94 8.12 3.72 9.61
N PHE A 95 7.41 2.82 8.92
CA PHE A 95 7.70 2.40 7.55
C PHE A 95 6.70 2.95 6.53
N GLY A 96 5.48 3.29 6.95
CA GLY A 96 4.43 3.87 6.12
C GLY A 96 4.33 5.38 6.17
N ARG A 97 5.45 6.07 6.43
CA ARG A 97 5.48 7.54 6.42
C ARG A 97 5.23 8.07 5.03
N LYS A 98 4.06 8.66 4.84
CA LYS A 98 3.67 9.32 3.59
C LYS A 98 4.64 10.44 3.23
N ASP A 99 5.09 11.21 4.22
CA ASP A 99 6.01 12.34 4.02
C ASP A 99 7.35 11.90 3.41
N LEU A 100 7.94 10.82 3.95
CA LEU A 100 9.18 10.25 3.41
C LEU A 100 8.99 9.78 1.97
N LEU A 101 7.84 9.22 1.66
CA LEU A 101 7.57 8.73 0.32
C LEU A 101 7.37 9.88 -0.67
N ILE A 102 6.67 10.95 -0.28
CA ILE A 102 6.56 12.18 -1.05
C ILE A 102 7.96 12.71 -1.38
N GLU A 103 8.85 12.78 -0.37
CA GLU A 103 10.24 13.20 -0.56
C GLU A 103 10.99 12.32 -1.58
N VAL A 104 10.81 11.00 -1.52
CA VAL A 104 11.43 10.07 -2.49
C VAL A 104 10.91 10.32 -3.91
N TYR A 105 9.59 10.51 -4.10
CA TYR A 105 9.03 10.80 -5.43
C TYR A 105 9.50 12.16 -5.97
N ILE A 106 9.61 13.18 -5.12
CA ILE A 106 10.11 14.50 -5.51
C ILE A 106 11.59 14.42 -5.89
N ARG A 107 12.40 13.70 -5.10
CA ARG A 107 13.82 13.51 -5.40
C ARG A 107 14.03 12.79 -6.72
N ASP A 108 13.24 11.75 -6.99
CA ASP A 108 13.31 11.01 -8.25
C ASP A 108 12.82 11.86 -9.44
N LEU A 109 11.82 12.73 -9.21
CA LEU A 109 11.36 13.69 -10.21
C LEU A 109 12.45 14.73 -10.53
N LEU A 110 13.07 15.32 -9.52
CA LEU A 110 14.18 16.27 -9.66
C LEU A 110 15.39 15.61 -10.33
N ALA A 111 15.71 14.37 -9.94
CA ALA A 111 16.78 13.60 -10.56
C ALA A 111 16.50 13.34 -12.04
N LEU A 112 15.24 13.02 -12.41
CA LEU A 112 14.85 12.83 -13.80
C LEU A 112 15.00 14.13 -14.62
N LEU A 113 14.54 15.26 -14.09
CA LEU A 113 14.61 16.58 -14.73
C LEU A 113 16.05 17.12 -14.86
N ASN A 114 16.88 16.91 -13.83
CA ASN A 114 18.27 17.35 -13.80
C ASN A 114 19.24 16.33 -14.42
N SER A 115 18.74 15.18 -14.87
CA SER A 115 19.61 14.15 -15.46
C SER A 115 20.22 14.66 -16.76
N LYS A 116 21.54 14.57 -16.87
CA LYS A 116 22.27 14.82 -18.13
C LYS A 116 22.37 13.55 -19.00
N SER A 117 21.70 12.48 -18.58
CA SER A 117 21.73 11.19 -19.25
C SER A 117 20.76 11.16 -20.43
N TYR A 118 21.18 10.55 -21.54
CA TYR A 118 20.30 10.32 -22.66
C TYR A 118 19.22 9.28 -22.30
N ILE A 119 17.97 9.73 -22.22
CA ILE A 119 16.79 8.88 -22.00
C ILE A 119 15.85 9.12 -23.18
N LYS A 120 15.19 8.07 -23.68
CA LYS A 120 14.16 8.23 -24.71
C LYS A 120 13.02 9.12 -24.20
N LEU A 121 12.51 10.01 -25.04
CA LEU A 121 11.46 10.94 -24.67
C LEU A 121 10.20 10.23 -24.13
N THR A 122 9.83 9.09 -24.73
CA THR A 122 8.72 8.26 -24.29
C THR A 122 8.91 7.75 -22.86
N ASP A 123 10.09 7.23 -22.56
CA ASP A 123 10.41 6.68 -21.23
C ASP A 123 10.46 7.79 -20.17
N MET A 124 10.95 8.97 -20.54
CA MET A 124 10.93 10.14 -19.67
C MET A 124 9.49 10.57 -19.37
N TYR A 125 8.65 10.68 -20.40
CA TYR A 125 7.25 11.06 -20.25
C TYR A 125 6.46 10.07 -19.38
N ASP A 126 6.64 8.77 -19.59
CA ASP A 126 5.97 7.73 -18.80
C ASP A 126 6.39 7.76 -17.33
N LYS A 127 7.69 7.94 -17.06
CA LYS A 127 8.21 8.10 -15.69
C LYS A 127 7.67 9.35 -15.02
N LEU A 128 7.69 10.48 -15.72
CA LEU A 128 7.15 11.75 -15.23
C LEU A 128 5.68 11.59 -14.84
N CYS A 129 4.86 11.06 -15.74
CA CYS A 129 3.44 10.83 -15.49
C CYS A 129 3.23 9.85 -14.32
N SER A 130 4.05 8.81 -14.20
CA SER A 130 3.99 7.85 -13.08
C SER A 130 4.27 8.52 -11.73
N TYR A 131 5.30 9.37 -11.65
CA TYR A 131 5.63 10.10 -10.42
C TYR A 131 4.55 11.12 -10.04
N LEU A 132 4.01 11.85 -11.01
CA LEU A 132 2.92 12.81 -10.79
C LEU A 132 1.65 12.13 -10.26
N ARG A 133 1.22 11.02 -10.89
CA ARG A 133 0.05 10.24 -10.41
C ARG A 133 0.26 9.70 -8.99
N ALA A 134 1.47 9.27 -8.67
CA ALA A 134 1.78 8.77 -7.33
C ALA A 134 1.74 9.87 -6.28
N LEU A 135 2.28 11.06 -6.58
CA LEU A 135 2.24 12.22 -5.70
C LEU A 135 0.80 12.73 -5.50
N GLU A 136 -0.01 12.74 -6.55
CA GLU A 136 -1.44 13.05 -6.48
C GLU A 136 -2.20 12.06 -5.57
N THR A 137 -1.95 10.76 -5.72
CA THR A 137 -2.53 9.71 -4.85
C THR A 137 -2.12 9.89 -3.38
N LEU A 138 -0.93 10.45 -3.13
CA LEU A 138 -0.44 10.76 -1.79
C LEU A 138 -1.04 12.04 -1.21
N GLY A 139 -1.85 12.78 -1.96
CA GLY A 139 -2.50 14.01 -1.53
C GLY A 139 -1.63 15.26 -1.72
N VAL A 140 -0.58 15.19 -2.54
CA VAL A 140 0.24 16.36 -2.87
C VAL A 140 -0.50 17.18 -3.92
N THR A 141 -1.00 18.35 -3.51
CA THR A 141 -1.71 19.28 -4.39
C THR A 141 -0.77 20.31 -5.01
N THR A 142 -1.26 21.05 -6.00
CA THR A 142 -0.56 22.18 -6.63
C THR A 142 -0.07 23.22 -5.63
N SER A 143 -0.79 23.42 -4.53
CA SER A 143 -0.37 24.31 -3.43
C SER A 143 0.86 23.78 -2.69
N ASN A 144 1.01 22.45 -2.56
CA ASN A 144 2.18 21.83 -1.93
C ASN A 144 3.41 21.91 -2.84
N TYR A 145 3.22 21.74 -4.16
CA TYR A 145 4.29 21.84 -5.15
C TYR A 145 4.91 23.24 -5.18
N ALA A 146 4.08 24.30 -5.13
CA ALA A 146 4.58 25.67 -5.07
C ALA A 146 5.51 25.85 -3.87
N ALA A 147 5.09 25.49 -2.66
CA ALA A 147 5.90 25.63 -1.45
C ALA A 147 7.20 24.80 -1.46
N MET A 148 7.21 23.62 -2.10
CA MET A 148 8.38 22.74 -2.15
C MET A 148 9.37 23.09 -3.28
N PHE A 149 8.89 23.56 -4.43
CA PHE A 149 9.73 23.89 -5.59
C PHE A 149 10.14 25.35 -5.67
N TYR A 150 9.46 26.26 -4.96
CA TYR A 150 9.82 27.70 -4.95
C TYR A 150 11.30 27.95 -4.66
N PRO A 151 11.92 27.32 -3.63
CA PRO A 151 13.32 27.56 -3.32
C PRO A 151 14.28 27.01 -4.39
N VAL A 152 13.87 25.98 -5.14
CA VAL A 152 14.70 25.36 -6.19
C VAL A 152 14.67 26.21 -7.47
N VAL A 153 13.50 26.75 -7.81
CA VAL A 153 13.30 27.59 -9.00
C VAL A 153 13.93 28.98 -8.82
N GLU A 154 13.91 29.53 -7.60
CA GLU A 154 14.56 30.82 -7.28
C GLU A 154 16.10 30.74 -7.31
N THR A 155 16.67 29.55 -7.09
CA THR A 155 18.13 29.33 -7.16
C THR A 155 18.66 28.99 -8.56
N CYS A 156 17.81 28.97 -9.59
CA CYS A 156 18.22 28.77 -10.98
C CYS A 156 18.56 30.09 -11.69
#